data_AF-A0A7X3V7H7-F1
#
_entry.id   AF-A0A7X3V7H7-F1
#
_cell.length_a   1.000
_cell.length_b   1.000
_cell.length_c   1.000
_cell.angle_alpha   90.00
_cell.angle_beta   90.00
_cell.angle_gamma   90.00
#
_symmetry.space_group_name_H-M   'P 1'
#
loop_
_entity.id
_entity.type
_entity.pdbx_description
1 polymer ?
#
loop_
_entity_poly.entity_id
_entity_poly.type
_entity_poly.pdbx_seq_one_letter_code
_entity_poly.pdbx_strand_id
1 'polypeptide(L)' 'MRLTVRLSAKEATFLNRYVAVHPESSRSGVVRKALARFREEELKRAYAQLWAEWDEEEDAVWDVTLADGLEDEPDSVR' A
#
# COMPACT_ATOMS: atom_id res chain seq x y z
N MET A 1 16.98 13.28 -6.44
CA MET A 1 17.29 13.24 -7.90
C MET A 1 16.34 14.16 -8.66
N ARG A 2 16.76 14.68 -9.82
CA ARG A 2 15.92 15.51 -10.71
C ARG A 2 15.71 14.76 -12.03
N LEU A 3 14.48 14.78 -12.53
CA LEU A 3 14.08 14.16 -13.80
C LEU A 3 13.42 15.22 -14.68
N THR A 4 13.62 15.12 -15.99
CA THR A 4 12.89 15.89 -16.99
C THR A 4 11.96 14.93 -17.71
N VAL A 5 10.65 15.22 -17.69
CA VAL A 5 9.62 14.37 -18.30
C VAL A 5 8.90 15.16 -19.39
N ARG A 6 8.50 14.46 -20.46
CA ARG A 6 7.60 15.02 -21.47
C ARG A 6 6.18 14.67 -21.11
N LEU A 7 5.32 15.67 -21.07
CA LEU A 7 3.88 15.53 -20.84
C LEU A 7 3.15 16.17 -22.01
N SER A 8 1.99 15.65 -22.35
CA SER A 8 1.07 16.33 -23.25
C SER A 8 0.61 17.66 -22.64
N ALA A 9 0.15 18.58 -23.49
CA ALA A 9 -0.39 19.86 -23.02
C ALA A 9 -1.56 19.67 -22.04
N LYS A 10 -2.40 18.64 -22.27
CA LYS A 10 -3.54 18.31 -21.41
C LYS A 10 -3.09 17.88 -20.01
N GLU A 11 -2.10 17.00 -19.92
CA GLU A 11 -1.55 16.53 -18.64
C GLU A 11 -0.86 17.65 -17.87
N ALA A 12 -0.09 18.50 -18.55
CA ALA A 12 0.57 19.63 -17.93
C ALA A 12 -0.44 20.66 -17.38
N THR A 13 -1.53 20.94 -18.12
CA THR A 13 -2.61 21.81 -17.67
C THR A 13 -3.33 21.23 -16.45
N PHE A 14 -3.61 19.93 -16.44
CA PHE A 14 -4.20 19.27 -15.28
C PHE A 14 -3.31 19.40 -14.05
N LEU A 15 -2.02 19.10 -14.17
CA LEU A 15 -1.06 19.18 -13.08
C LEU A 15 -0.98 20.61 -12.51
N ASN A 16 -0.96 21.62 -13.38
CA ASN A 16 -0.94 23.02 -12.98
C ASN A 16 -2.20 23.43 -12.22
N ARG A 17 -3.37 23.03 -12.70
CA ARG A 17 -4.64 23.29 -12.02
C ARG A 17 -4.69 22.60 -10.66
N TYR A 18 -4.23 21.36 -10.58
CA TYR A 18 -4.23 20.61 -9.33
C TYR A 18 -3.36 21.28 -8.27
N VAL A 19 -2.17 21.74 -8.65
CA VAL A 19 -1.27 22.52 -7.79
C VAL A 19 -1.91 23.85 -7.36
N ALA A 20 -2.59 24.56 -8.27
CA ALA A 20 -3.23 25.83 -7.93
C ALA A 20 -4.36 25.70 -6.90
N VAL A 21 -5.06 24.55 -6.88
CA VAL A 21 -6.13 24.26 -5.91
C VAL A 21 -5.59 23.75 -4.57
N HIS A 22 -4.35 23.26 -4.53
CA HIS A 22 -3.69 22.69 -3.35
C HIS A 22 -2.38 23.46 -3.09
N PRO A 23 -2.43 24.68 -2.52
CA PRO A 23 -1.31 25.62 -2.48
C PRO A 23 -0.05 25.10 -1.79
N GLU A 24 -0.20 24.15 -0.85
CA GLU A 24 0.89 23.47 -0.16
C GLU A 24 1.62 22.42 -1.04
N SER A 25 1.09 22.12 -2.22
CA SER A 25 1.62 21.09 -3.13
C SER A 25 2.47 21.70 -4.25
N SER A 26 3.68 21.19 -4.46
CA SER A 26 4.46 21.47 -5.68
C SER A 26 4.15 20.47 -6.79
N ARG A 27 4.45 20.80 -8.06
CA ARG A 27 4.35 19.84 -9.19
C ARG A 27 5.03 18.50 -8.89
N SER A 28 6.26 18.56 -8.38
CA SER A 28 7.01 17.37 -7.97
C SER A 28 6.37 16.65 -6.77
N GLY A 29 5.74 17.39 -5.85
CA GLY A 29 4.97 16.82 -4.74
C GLY A 29 3.75 16.02 -5.21
N VAL A 30 2.99 16.57 -6.17
CA VAL A 30 1.85 15.89 -6.78
C VAL A 30 2.29 14.63 -7.52
N VAL A 31 3.39 14.69 -8.28
CA VAL A 31 3.96 13.51 -8.95
C VAL A 31 4.40 12.46 -7.94
N ARG A 32 5.07 12.84 -6.84
CA ARG A 32 5.42 11.89 -5.76
C ARG A 32 4.19 11.24 -5.14
N LYS A 33 3.11 12.00 -4.92
CA LYS A 33 1.83 11.47 -4.41
C LYS A 33 1.21 10.46 -5.37
N ALA A 34 1.25 10.74 -6.68
CA ALA A 34 0.78 9.80 -7.69
C ALA A 34 1.62 8.50 -7.70
N LEU A 35 2.94 8.62 -7.64
CA LEU A 35 3.85 7.46 -7.57
C LEU A 35 3.60 6.61 -6.32
N ALA A 36 3.35 7.23 -5.16
CA ALA A 36 3.01 6.50 -3.95
C ALA A 36 1.72 5.68 -4.11
N ARG A 37 0.70 6.25 -4.78
CA ARG A 37 -0.54 5.54 -5.08
C ARG A 37 -0.34 4.37 -6.02
N PHE A 38 0.46 4.52 -7.08
CA PHE A 38 0.76 3.41 -7.98
C PHE A 38 1.44 2.25 -7.27
N ARG A 39 2.36 2.53 -6.33
CA ARG A 39 2.97 1.49 -5.50
C ARG A 39 1.97 0.78 -4.60
N GLU A 40 1.02 1.52 -4.02
CA GLU A 40 -0.03 0.93 -3.20
C GLU A 40 -0.95 0.02 -4.03
N GLU A 41 -1.29 0.42 -5.25
CA GLU A 41 -2.07 -0.39 -6.19
C GLU A 41 -1.33 -1.65 -6.65
N GLU A 42 -0.02 -1.57 -6.87
CA GLU A 42 0.83 -2.73 -7.13
C GLU A 42 0.89 -3.67 -5.92
N LEU A 43 1.05 -3.11 -4.71
CA LEU A 43 1.11 -3.90 -3.49
C LEU A 43 -0.20 -4.66 -3.25
N LYS A 44 -1.34 -4.00 -3.41
CA LYS A 44 -2.66 -4.64 -3.28
C LYS A 44 -2.83 -5.80 -4.26
N ARG A 45 -2.37 -5.64 -5.51
CA ARG A 45 -2.41 -6.71 -6.51
C ARG A 45 -1.49 -7.87 -6.14
N ALA A 46 -0.28 -7.58 -5.65
CA ALA A 46 0.65 -8.61 -5.21
C ALA A 46 0.07 -9.42 -4.03
N TYR A 47 -0.49 -8.74 -3.03
CA TYR A 47 -1.15 -9.43 -1.91
C TYR A 47 -2.33 -10.28 -2.37
N ALA A 48 -3.19 -9.76 -3.25
CA ALA A 48 -4.32 -10.52 -3.77
C ALA A 48 -3.88 -11.77 -4.55
N GLN A 49 -2.78 -11.67 -5.30
CA GLN A 49 -2.20 -12.81 -6.00
C GLN A 49 -1.64 -13.84 -5.01
N LEU A 50 -0.85 -13.42 -4.02
CA LEU A 50 -0.29 -14.31 -3.01
C LEU A 50 -1.37 -15.02 -2.20
N TRP A 51 -2.45 -14.32 -1.85
CA TRP A 51 -3.61 -14.92 -1.18
C TRP A 51 -4.36 -15.92 -2.06
N ALA A 52 -4.31 -15.78 -3.39
CA ALA A 52 -4.91 -16.73 -4.31
C ALA A 52 -4.01 -17.94 -4.60
N GLU A 53 -2.70 -17.79 -4.38
CA GLU A 53 -1.73 -18.89 -4.45
C GLU A 53 -1.74 -19.72 -3.17
N TRP A 54 -2.04 -19.11 -2.02
CA TRP A 54 -2.26 -19.80 -0.75
C TRP A 54 -3.51 -20.70 -0.84
N ASP A 55 -3.32 -22.01 -0.67
CA ASP A 55 -4.40 -22.98 -0.75
C ASP A 55 -4.92 -23.41 0.63
N GLU A 56 -6.03 -24.15 0.63
CA GLU A 56 -6.69 -24.62 1.86
C GLU A 56 -5.82 -25.63 2.64
N GLU A 57 -4.86 -26.30 1.99
CA GLU A 57 -3.95 -27.24 2.64
C GLU A 57 -2.85 -26.49 3.41
N GLU A 58 -2.28 -25.44 2.81
CA GLU A 58 -1.36 -24.52 3.49
C GLU A 58 -2.05 -23.82 4.67
N ASP A 59 -3.29 -23.38 4.50
CA ASP A 59 -4.08 -22.75 5.57
C ASP A 59 -4.23 -23.68 6.79
N ALA A 60 -4.61 -24.94 6.57
CA ALA A 60 -4.79 -25.93 7.64
C ALA A 60 -3.49 -26.24 8.40
N VAL A 61 -2.32 -26.17 7.75
CA VAL A 61 -1.02 -26.37 8.41
C VAL A 61 -0.69 -25.22 9.36
N TRP A 62 -1.08 -23.99 9.02
CA TRP A 62 -0.80 -22.81 9.84
C TRP A 62 -1.88 -22.53 10.88
N ASP A 63 -3.14 -22.91 10.63
CA ASP A 63 -4.29 -22.66 11.51
C ASP A 63 -4.10 -23.27 12.91
N VAL A 64 -3.41 -24.40 13.03
CA VAL A 64 -3.13 -25.05 14.32
C VAL A 64 -2.27 -24.20 15.28
N THR A 65 -1.51 -23.23 14.73
CA THR A 65 -0.64 -22.34 15.53
C THR A 65 -1.32 -21.01 15.89
N LEU A 66 -2.56 -20.78 15.46
CA LEU A 66 -3.28 -19.51 15.65
C LEU A 66 -3.48 -19.14 17.14
N ALA A 67 -3.59 -20.15 18.02
CA ALA A 67 -3.84 -19.98 19.45
C ALA A 67 -2.57 -20.08 20.32
N ASP A 68 -1.41 -20.33 19.72
CA ASP A 68 -0.17 -20.53 20.47
C ASP A 68 0.18 -19.28 21.28
N GLY A 69 0.43 -19.44 22.58
CA GLY A 69 0.79 -18.33 23.49
C GLY A 69 -0.38 -17.46 23.97
N LEU A 70 -1.63 -17.80 23.62
CA LEU A 70 -2.85 -17.17 24.17
C LEU A 70 -3.40 -17.89 25.41
N GLU A 71 -2.73 -18.94 25.88
CA GLU A 71 -3.07 -19.59 27.14
C GLU A 71 -2.77 -18.63 28.29
N ASP A 72 -3.83 -18.08 28.89
CA ASP A 72 -3.76 -17.32 30.14
C ASP A 72 -2.98 -18.15 31.17
N GLU A 73 -1.89 -17.57 31.68
CA GLU A 73 -1.21 -18.04 32.87
C GLU A 73 -2.30 -18.23 33.95
N PRO A 74 -2.55 -19.46 34.44
CA PRO A 74 -3.59 -19.65 35.45
C PRO A 74 -3.18 -18.83 36.66
N ASP A 75 -3.95 -17.77 36.88
CA ASP A 75 -3.99 -16.86 38.02
C ASP A 75 -3.15 -17.43 39.16
N SER A 76 -1.91 -16.95 39.27
CA SER A 76 -0.97 -17.40 40.30
C SER A 76 -1.66 -17.22 41.65
N VAL A 77 -2.09 -18.35 42.22
CA VAL A 77 -2.82 -18.41 43.47
C VAL A 77 -1.96 -17.76 44.56
N ARG A 78 -2.42 -16.59 44.99
CA ARG A 78 -2.36 -16.00 46.33
C ARG A 78 -1.42 -16.63 47.36
#